data_AF-A0AAE3QLK4-F1
#
_entry.id   AF-A0AAE3QLK4-F1
#
_cell.length_a   1.000
_cell.length_b   1.000
_cell.length_c   1.000
_cell.angle_alpha   90.00
_cell.angle_beta   90.00
_cell.angle_gamma   90.00
#
_symmetry.space_group_name_H-M   'P 1'
#
loop_
_entity.id
_entity.type
_entity.pdbx_description
1 polymer ?
#
loop_
_entity_poly.entity_id
_entity_poly.type
_entity_poly.pdbx_seq_one_letter_code
_entity_poly.pdbx_strand_id
1 'polypeptide(L)'
;MFDNQLANDHYLDPLNQENRVKYDDIDTKNIDIYSEEPLTTPFENIALAFSGGGFRAAAFALGSLSYLQHLSFRDHTNENKETPLLKKVTYISSASGGTITSILYTLHSSNTQSFCFNNFFIKLYHFLSKSDILIQALKYLNDDNIWKTRPDKNRNLINAFALVYDGDLLYQGKTIKDLGNSHPHLQEVCFNSTEFCKGLSFRQNVKLQQDPLTDKYFFYGNYFINISQTAAEKIKLADILAASSCFPAGFEPMIFPNDFTYPGITKDQLLEGSTISETFALMDGGIADNQGLNSLMLADLRRLQKQTTFTRFDLSLITDVGSHYMDAYKIPSFTKNKILNYLNLRLVHKILIIVCIISIAILSFIYITPLPNRNLQFVLISVLTFLGGNSVFLLILYYYIKRILFKSSPKGNVNVEALSLTSNFPSEVINLLANYLNVTKLGILLHMLKNRMQSVIILNIDIFLKRIRQILYERFYQAPVWKNRRKSNHIYDLAITNQSNRQRQINQSNYSTQEKNILTPTQDIEKIAEDAFSMGTTLWFDQESLPKRDKIIITGQFTTCYNLLKYIIGLKKTSTYQNLSPEYRNRVDELYKKLLGDWDIFKQDPSFLFKKCVEDQF
;
A
#
# COMPACT_ATOMS: atom_id res chain seq x y z
N MET A 1 32.62 37.96 -27.19
CA MET A 1 31.20 38.03 -27.59
C MET A 1 30.78 36.64 -27.99
N PHE A 2 30.12 35.92 -27.07
CA PHE A 2 29.00 35.00 -27.27
C PHE A 2 28.76 34.34 -25.90
N ASP A 3 27.61 34.69 -25.32
CA ASP A 3 27.21 34.43 -23.94
C ASP A 3 26.91 32.95 -23.68
N ASN A 4 27.49 32.44 -22.59
CA ASN A 4 27.06 31.23 -21.90
C ASN A 4 25.81 31.56 -21.07
N GLN A 5 24.62 31.23 -21.57
CA GLN A 5 23.47 31.02 -20.68
C GLN A 5 23.52 29.61 -20.12
N LEU A 6 24.24 29.48 -19.00
CA LEU A 6 24.01 28.42 -18.03
C LEU A 6 22.55 28.50 -17.57
N ALA A 7 21.83 27.40 -17.74
CA ALA A 7 20.54 27.20 -17.10
C ALA A 7 20.69 27.50 -15.60
N ASN A 8 19.84 28.39 -15.09
CA ASN A 8 19.74 28.69 -13.67
C ASN A 8 19.31 27.43 -12.94
N ASP A 9 20.28 26.66 -12.45
CA ASP A 9 20.09 25.80 -11.29
C ASP A 9 19.64 26.73 -10.15
N HIS A 10 18.35 26.67 -9.81
CA HIS A 10 17.86 27.19 -8.54
C HIS A 10 18.52 26.40 -7.40
N TYR A 11 19.74 26.81 -7.03
CA TYR A 11 20.35 26.47 -5.76
C TYR A 11 19.43 27.03 -4.66
N LEU A 12 18.56 26.16 -4.16
CA LEU A 12 17.69 26.41 -3.03
C LEU A 12 18.56 26.64 -1.80
N ASP A 13 18.32 27.76 -1.11
CA ASP A 13 18.91 28.10 0.17
C ASP A 13 18.79 26.92 1.18
N PRO A 14 19.90 26.37 1.68
CA PRO A 14 19.92 25.24 2.62
C PRO A 14 19.12 25.49 3.91
N LEU A 15 19.07 26.74 4.39
CA LEU A 15 18.31 27.13 5.60
C LEU A 15 16.80 27.05 5.37
N ASN A 16 16.36 27.26 4.14
CA ASN A 16 14.97 27.04 3.73
C ASN A 16 14.65 25.55 3.56
N GLN A 17 15.60 24.72 3.12
CA GLN A 17 15.39 23.26 3.03
C GLN A 17 15.24 22.62 4.42
N GLU A 18 16.07 23.01 5.39
CA GLU A 18 15.97 22.52 6.77
C GLU A 18 14.65 22.88 7.44
N ASN A 19 14.00 24.02 7.13
CA ASN A 19 12.68 24.34 7.66
C ASN A 19 11.52 23.67 6.90
N ARG A 20 11.76 23.20 5.66
CA ARG A 20 10.75 22.60 4.78
C ARG A 20 10.65 21.08 4.93
N VAL A 21 11.77 20.38 5.18
CA VAL A 21 11.75 18.95 5.52
C VAL A 21 10.99 18.71 6.84
N LYS A 22 10.94 19.72 7.72
CA LYS A 22 10.34 19.62 9.06
C LYS A 22 8.83 19.42 9.15
N TYR A 23 8.10 19.71 8.08
CA TYR A 23 6.63 19.69 8.09
C TYR A 23 6.04 18.44 7.40
N ASP A 24 6.72 17.87 6.41
CA ASP A 24 6.24 16.68 5.67
C ASP A 24 6.69 15.36 6.29
N ASP A 25 7.94 15.32 6.77
CA ASP A 25 8.36 14.45 7.84
C ASP A 25 8.06 15.20 9.12
N ILE A 26 7.23 14.64 10.00
CA ILE A 26 7.01 15.19 11.34
C ILE A 26 8.39 15.50 11.96
N ASP A 27 8.82 16.77 12.05
CA ASP A 27 10.07 17.08 12.72
C ASP A 27 9.91 16.81 14.21
N THR A 28 10.51 15.68 14.52
CA THR A 28 10.85 15.03 15.76
C THR A 28 11.24 15.89 16.95
N LYS A 29 11.53 17.19 16.81
CA LYS A 29 11.93 18.02 17.96
C LYS A 29 10.77 18.62 18.74
N ASN A 30 9.58 18.74 18.16
CA ASN A 30 8.46 19.45 18.80
C ASN A 30 7.36 18.54 19.35
N ILE A 31 7.34 17.23 19.04
CA ILE A 31 6.30 16.33 19.58
C ILE A 31 6.36 16.27 21.11
N ASP A 32 7.57 16.26 21.67
CA ASP A 32 7.81 16.23 23.12
C ASP A 32 7.54 17.60 23.79
N ILE A 33 7.34 18.66 23.00
CA ILE A 33 7.03 20.02 23.49
C ILE A 33 5.51 20.21 23.66
N TYR A 34 4.68 19.45 22.97
CA TYR A 34 3.23 19.53 23.16
C TYR A 34 2.85 18.97 24.54
N SER A 35 2.27 19.83 25.39
CA SER A 35 1.74 19.43 26.68
C SER A 35 0.63 18.40 26.51
N GLU A 36 0.52 17.47 27.47
CA GLU A 36 -0.60 16.51 27.53
C GLU A 36 -1.90 17.30 27.78
N GLU A 37 -2.65 17.60 26.72
CA GLU A 37 -4.06 17.99 26.88
C GLU A 37 -4.86 16.79 27.43
N PRO A 38 -5.43 16.91 28.64
CA PRO A 38 -6.08 15.78 29.29
C PRO A 38 -7.26 15.28 28.45
N LEU A 39 -7.38 13.96 28.35
CA LEU A 39 -8.56 13.34 27.75
C LEU A 39 -9.76 13.51 28.67
N THR A 40 -10.76 14.26 28.21
CA THR A 40 -11.99 14.60 28.95
C THR A 40 -13.24 13.94 28.37
N THR A 41 -13.24 13.62 27.07
CA THR A 41 -14.40 13.08 26.34
C THR A 41 -14.10 11.76 25.61
N PRO A 42 -13.65 10.68 26.31
CA PRO A 42 -13.32 9.42 25.66
C PRO A 42 -14.40 8.95 24.66
N PHE A 43 -13.96 8.53 23.48
CA PHE A 43 -14.81 7.99 22.39
C PHE A 43 -15.73 8.98 21.67
N GLU A 44 -15.72 10.29 21.96
CA GLU A 44 -16.54 11.25 21.21
C GLU A 44 -15.96 11.57 19.83
N ASN A 45 -14.63 11.53 19.70
CA ASN A 45 -13.95 11.76 18.43
C ASN A 45 -12.91 10.66 18.14
N ILE A 46 -13.22 9.77 17.19
CA ILE A 46 -12.41 8.61 16.86
C ILE A 46 -11.73 8.79 15.49
N ALA A 47 -10.44 8.51 15.43
CA ALA A 47 -9.67 8.38 14.20
C ALA A 47 -9.34 6.91 13.92
N LEU A 48 -9.54 6.48 12.68
CA LEU A 48 -9.13 5.16 12.20
C LEU A 48 -7.97 5.29 11.23
N ALA A 49 -7.02 4.36 11.30
CA ALA A 49 -5.98 4.19 10.30
C ALA A 49 -6.03 2.77 9.74
N PHE A 50 -6.20 2.62 8.43
CA PHE A 50 -6.30 1.32 7.75
C PHE A 50 -5.02 1.02 6.98
N SER A 51 -4.31 -0.02 7.38
CA SER A 51 -3.03 -0.32 6.77
C SER A 51 -3.14 -0.94 5.36
N GLY A 52 -2.03 -0.96 4.65
CA GLY A 52 -1.89 -1.70 3.40
C GLY A 52 -1.77 -3.21 3.60
N GLY A 53 -2.10 -3.96 2.55
CA GLY A 53 -2.09 -5.42 2.55
C GLY A 53 -3.08 -6.08 1.60
N GLY A 54 -3.43 -5.40 0.49
CA GLY A 54 -4.36 -5.92 -0.51
C GLY A 54 -5.76 -6.20 0.04
N PHE A 55 -6.42 -7.23 -0.50
CA PHE A 55 -7.80 -7.58 -0.11
C PHE A 55 -7.91 -8.05 1.35
N ARG A 56 -6.81 -8.56 1.93
CA ARG A 56 -6.73 -8.89 3.36
C ARG A 56 -6.93 -7.65 4.23
N ALA A 57 -6.28 -6.53 3.89
CA ALA A 57 -6.46 -5.26 4.60
C ALA A 57 -7.89 -4.75 4.48
N ALA A 58 -8.46 -4.79 3.28
CA ALA A 58 -9.83 -4.36 3.03
C ALA A 58 -10.86 -5.16 3.85
N ALA A 59 -10.74 -6.49 3.85
CA ALA A 59 -11.59 -7.39 4.61
C ALA A 59 -11.47 -7.19 6.13
N PHE A 60 -10.25 -7.00 6.64
CA PHE A 60 -10.03 -6.78 8.07
C PHE A 60 -10.62 -5.43 8.52
N ALA A 61 -10.41 -4.38 7.72
CA ALA A 61 -11.01 -3.06 7.95
C ALA A 61 -12.55 -3.10 7.89
N LEU A 62 -13.13 -3.88 6.97
CA LEU A 62 -14.57 -4.11 6.92
C LEU A 62 -15.09 -4.77 8.20
N GLY A 63 -14.37 -5.78 8.70
CA GLY A 63 -14.65 -6.40 10.00
C GLY A 63 -14.65 -5.40 11.15
N SER A 64 -13.61 -4.57 11.24
CA SER A 64 -13.52 -3.51 12.26
C SER A 64 -14.66 -2.49 12.17
N LEU A 65 -14.98 -2.01 10.97
CA LEU A 65 -16.11 -1.09 10.77
C LEU A 65 -17.45 -1.73 11.16
N SER A 66 -17.67 -3.00 10.81
CA SER A 66 -18.91 -3.72 11.14
C SER A 66 -19.10 -3.87 12.65
N TYR A 67 -18.00 -4.07 13.40
CA TYR A 67 -18.06 -4.11 14.85
C TYR A 67 -18.33 -2.74 15.48
N LEU A 68 -17.69 -1.67 14.97
CA LEU A 68 -18.00 -0.30 15.42
C LEU A 68 -19.44 0.11 15.10
N GLN A 69 -20.02 -0.41 14.01
CA GLN A 69 -21.42 -0.21 13.67
C GLN A 69 -22.35 -0.97 14.63
N HIS A 70 -21.94 -2.15 15.08
CA HIS A 70 -22.71 -2.97 16.03
C HIS A 70 -22.74 -2.36 17.44
N LEU A 71 -21.59 -1.88 17.90
CA LEU A 71 -21.39 -1.41 19.26
C LEU A 71 -22.11 -0.08 19.52
N SER A 72 -23.10 -0.07 20.42
CA SER A 72 -23.83 1.16 20.76
C SER A 72 -23.15 1.99 21.84
N PHE A 73 -23.16 3.31 21.66
CA PHE A 73 -22.56 4.31 22.53
C PHE A 73 -23.57 5.42 22.83
N ARG A 74 -23.66 5.82 24.10
CA ARG A 74 -24.63 6.81 24.58
C ARG A 74 -24.22 8.22 24.14
N ASP A 75 -25.18 8.98 23.60
CA ASP A 75 -24.95 10.34 23.10
C ASP A 75 -24.65 11.32 24.25
N HIS A 76 -23.74 12.27 24.02
CA HIS A 76 -23.42 13.28 25.02
C HIS A 76 -24.45 14.38 25.19
N THR A 77 -25.25 14.62 24.15
CA THR A 77 -26.29 15.64 24.11
C THR A 77 -27.65 15.13 24.58
N ASN A 78 -27.86 13.81 24.56
CA ASN A 78 -29.12 13.19 24.96
C ASN A 78 -28.88 11.79 25.55
N GLU A 79 -28.97 11.67 26.87
CA GLU A 79 -28.67 10.43 27.59
C GLU A 79 -29.58 9.25 27.23
N ASN A 80 -30.79 9.52 26.70
CA ASN A 80 -31.73 8.49 26.28
C ASN A 80 -31.47 7.98 24.86
N LYS A 81 -30.50 8.57 24.14
CA LYS A 81 -30.19 8.22 22.76
C LYS A 81 -28.89 7.42 22.71
N GLU A 82 -28.97 6.22 22.11
CA GLU A 82 -27.80 5.44 21.74
C GLU A 82 -27.56 5.52 20.25
N THR A 83 -26.29 5.60 19.85
CA THR A 83 -25.87 5.58 18.45
C THR A 83 -24.73 4.59 18.26
N PRO A 84 -24.56 3.99 17.07
CA PRO A 84 -23.37 3.20 16.78
C PRO A 84 -22.09 3.98 17.07
N LEU A 85 -21.09 3.34 17.68
CA LEU A 85 -19.79 3.94 17.94
C LEU A 85 -19.11 4.41 16.65
N LEU A 86 -19.42 3.75 15.52
CA LEU A 86 -18.99 4.18 14.19
C LEU A 86 -19.38 5.63 13.87
N LYS A 87 -20.50 6.15 14.41
CA LYS A 87 -20.91 7.55 14.23
C LYS A 87 -20.02 8.56 14.97
N LYS A 88 -19.10 8.09 15.81
CA LYS A 88 -18.07 8.90 16.47
C LYS A 88 -16.74 8.90 15.71
N VAL A 89 -16.63 8.12 14.63
CA VAL A 89 -15.45 8.16 13.75
C VAL A 89 -15.48 9.43 12.92
N THR A 90 -14.53 10.34 13.08
CA THR A 90 -14.49 11.60 12.31
C THR A 90 -13.36 11.64 11.29
N TYR A 91 -12.39 10.73 11.39
CA TYR A 91 -11.23 10.69 10.52
C TYR A 91 -10.88 9.27 10.12
N ILE A 92 -10.57 9.07 8.83
CA ILE A 92 -10.01 7.81 8.33
C ILE A 92 -8.78 8.12 7.45
N SER A 93 -7.63 7.59 7.82
CA SER A 93 -6.46 7.48 6.93
C SER A 93 -6.30 6.06 6.43
N SER A 94 -5.73 5.90 5.24
CA SER A 94 -5.51 4.57 4.67
C SER A 94 -4.35 4.53 3.69
N ALA A 95 -3.82 3.34 3.45
CA ALA A 95 -2.88 3.04 2.38
C ALA A 95 -3.24 1.73 1.68
N SER A 96 -2.94 1.63 0.38
CA SER A 96 -3.03 0.40 -0.40
C SER A 96 -4.40 -0.30 -0.25
N GLY A 97 -4.41 -1.59 0.09
CA GLY A 97 -5.64 -2.36 0.31
C GLY A 97 -6.64 -1.73 1.29
N GLY A 98 -6.19 -1.02 2.34
CA GLY A 98 -7.07 -0.31 3.27
C GLY A 98 -7.86 0.83 2.62
N THR A 99 -7.34 1.39 1.53
CA THR A 99 -7.98 2.47 0.77
C THR A 99 -9.25 2.00 0.04
N ILE A 100 -9.36 0.70 -0.30
CA ILE A 100 -10.57 0.11 -0.89
C ILE A 100 -11.76 0.34 0.05
N THR A 101 -11.61 -0.07 1.31
CA THR A 101 -12.66 0.06 2.33
C THR A 101 -12.91 1.53 2.65
N SER A 102 -11.85 2.34 2.78
CA SER A 102 -11.95 3.75 3.16
C SER A 102 -12.73 4.59 2.14
N ILE A 103 -12.37 4.50 0.84
CA ILE A 103 -13.07 5.24 -0.21
C ILE A 103 -14.52 4.78 -0.32
N LEU A 104 -14.77 3.47 -0.37
CA LEU A 104 -16.13 2.96 -0.55
C LEU A 104 -17.03 3.31 0.64
N TYR A 105 -16.51 3.23 1.87
CA TYR A 105 -17.25 3.65 3.06
C TYR A 105 -17.61 5.13 2.99
N THR A 106 -16.63 5.97 2.66
CA THR A 106 -16.82 7.42 2.52
C THR A 106 -17.85 7.75 1.43
N LEU A 107 -17.73 7.15 0.26
CA LEU A 107 -18.68 7.38 -0.83
C LEU A 107 -20.11 6.98 -0.45
N HIS A 108 -20.29 5.89 0.29
CA HIS A 108 -21.62 5.48 0.74
C HIS A 108 -22.14 6.39 1.87
N SER A 109 -21.29 6.80 2.81
CA SER A 109 -21.71 7.64 3.94
C SER A 109 -22.11 9.06 3.54
N SER A 110 -21.70 9.54 2.37
CA SER A 110 -22.08 10.87 1.86
C SER A 110 -23.57 10.95 1.48
N ASN A 111 -24.20 9.83 1.09
CA ASN A 111 -25.59 9.79 0.65
C ASN A 111 -26.54 9.59 1.85
N THR A 112 -26.71 10.65 2.65
CA THR A 112 -27.44 10.60 3.93
C THR A 112 -28.91 10.15 3.82
N GLN A 113 -29.56 10.35 2.66
CA GLN A 113 -30.96 9.94 2.44
C GLN A 113 -31.12 8.43 2.21
N SER A 114 -30.08 7.74 1.73
CA SER A 114 -30.12 6.31 1.42
C SER A 114 -29.02 5.49 2.10
N PHE A 115 -28.23 6.11 2.99
CA PHE A 115 -27.12 5.43 3.66
C PHE A 115 -27.63 4.31 4.56
N CYS A 116 -27.35 3.09 4.12
CA CYS A 116 -27.50 1.87 4.91
C CYS A 116 -26.12 1.22 5.02
N PHE A 117 -25.66 0.99 6.25
CA PHE A 117 -24.37 0.33 6.48
C PHE A 117 -24.34 -1.06 5.86
N ASN A 118 -25.47 -1.79 5.89
CA ASN A 118 -25.57 -3.12 5.29
C ASN A 118 -25.31 -3.07 3.78
N ASN A 119 -25.85 -2.09 3.06
CA ASN A 119 -25.59 -1.93 1.62
C ASN A 119 -24.10 -1.70 1.31
N PHE A 120 -23.43 -0.89 2.14
CA PHE A 120 -21.97 -0.73 2.05
C PHE A 120 -21.24 -2.05 2.31
N PHE A 121 -21.59 -2.74 3.40
CA PHE A 121 -20.97 -4.00 3.80
C PHE A 121 -21.09 -5.05 2.70
N ILE A 122 -22.30 -5.25 2.19
CA ILE A 122 -22.62 -6.22 1.14
C ILE A 122 -21.91 -5.88 -0.17
N LYS A 123 -21.90 -4.61 -0.57
CA LYS A 123 -21.20 -4.19 -1.80
C LYS A 123 -19.70 -4.48 -1.71
N LEU A 124 -19.06 -4.15 -0.59
CA LEU A 124 -17.65 -4.45 -0.39
C LEU A 124 -17.39 -5.95 -0.31
N TYR A 125 -18.21 -6.68 0.46
CA TYR A 125 -18.11 -8.13 0.61
C TYR A 125 -18.17 -8.85 -0.75
N HIS A 126 -19.12 -8.49 -1.61
CA HIS A 126 -19.23 -9.04 -2.96
C HIS A 126 -18.09 -8.62 -3.88
N PHE A 127 -17.62 -7.37 -3.79
CA PHE A 127 -16.44 -6.95 -4.55
C PHE A 127 -15.21 -7.80 -4.18
N LEU A 128 -15.01 -8.05 -2.89
CA LEU A 128 -13.93 -8.91 -2.40
C LEU A 128 -14.13 -10.38 -2.84
N SER A 129 -15.35 -10.84 -3.13
CA SER A 129 -15.59 -12.19 -3.68
C SER A 129 -15.08 -12.39 -5.11
N LYS A 130 -14.75 -11.32 -5.85
CA LYS A 130 -14.46 -11.44 -7.27
C LYS A 130 -13.03 -11.88 -7.52
N SER A 131 -12.90 -13.08 -8.08
CA SER A 131 -11.61 -13.67 -8.47
C SER A 131 -11.14 -13.26 -9.87
N ASP A 132 -11.97 -12.55 -10.65
CA ASP A 132 -11.75 -12.27 -12.08
C ASP A 132 -11.24 -10.85 -12.36
N ILE A 133 -10.92 -10.06 -11.32
CA ILE A 133 -10.46 -8.67 -11.45
C ILE A 133 -9.19 -8.59 -12.32
N LEU A 134 -8.22 -9.50 -12.13
CA LEU A 134 -7.03 -9.57 -12.98
C LEU A 134 -7.40 -9.86 -14.44
N ILE A 135 -8.33 -10.80 -14.66
CA ILE A 135 -8.76 -11.17 -16.01
C ILE A 135 -9.41 -9.96 -16.70
N GLN A 136 -10.25 -9.22 -15.98
CA GLN A 136 -10.86 -7.99 -16.49
C GLN A 136 -9.81 -6.91 -16.79
N ALA A 137 -8.83 -6.71 -15.89
CA ALA A 137 -7.74 -5.75 -16.11
C ALA A 137 -6.91 -6.14 -17.35
N LEU A 138 -6.59 -7.42 -17.54
CA LEU A 138 -5.88 -7.90 -18.73
C LEU A 138 -6.73 -7.77 -20.01
N LYS A 139 -8.05 -7.95 -19.93
CA LYS A 139 -8.96 -7.67 -21.05
C LYS A 139 -8.92 -6.18 -21.42
N TYR A 140 -9.04 -5.29 -20.45
CA TYR A 140 -8.95 -3.85 -20.69
C TYR A 140 -7.58 -3.43 -21.22
N LEU A 141 -6.51 -4.03 -20.70
CA LEU A 141 -5.15 -3.80 -21.20
C LEU A 141 -5.02 -4.16 -22.68
N ASN A 142 -5.71 -5.19 -23.16
CA ASN A 142 -5.64 -5.66 -24.54
C ASN A 142 -6.68 -5.02 -25.49
N ASP A 143 -7.64 -4.24 -25.00
CA ASP A 143 -8.67 -3.61 -25.82
C ASP A 143 -8.27 -2.21 -26.29
N ASP A 144 -7.90 -2.09 -27.56
CA ASP A 144 -7.47 -0.82 -28.18
C ASP A 144 -8.54 0.28 -28.14
N ASN A 145 -9.84 -0.06 -28.12
CA ASN A 145 -10.91 0.95 -28.14
C ASN A 145 -10.98 1.72 -26.81
N ILE A 146 -10.69 1.04 -25.70
CA ILE A 146 -10.62 1.66 -24.38
C ILE A 146 -9.49 2.71 -24.35
N TRP A 147 -8.33 2.43 -24.95
CA TRP A 147 -7.17 3.33 -24.92
C TRP A 147 -7.26 4.47 -25.94
N LYS A 148 -7.89 4.26 -27.10
CA LYS A 148 -8.11 5.33 -28.11
C LYS A 148 -8.85 6.55 -27.54
N THR A 149 -9.74 6.34 -26.57
CA THR A 149 -10.49 7.41 -25.91
C THR A 149 -9.73 8.08 -24.76
N ARG A 150 -8.51 7.62 -24.46
CA ARG A 150 -7.67 8.07 -23.34
C ARG A 150 -6.21 8.22 -23.80
N PRO A 151 -5.92 9.10 -24.78
CA PRO A 151 -4.60 9.18 -25.41
C PRO A 151 -3.47 9.58 -24.44
N ASP A 152 -3.82 10.24 -23.33
CA ASP A 152 -2.86 10.72 -22.33
C ASP A 152 -2.55 9.72 -21.21
N LYS A 153 -3.48 8.81 -20.87
CA LYS A 153 -3.30 7.80 -19.82
C LYS A 153 -2.45 6.65 -20.38
N ASN A 154 -1.39 6.30 -19.67
CA ASN A 154 -0.46 5.28 -20.12
C ASN A 154 -1.12 3.89 -20.15
N ARG A 155 -0.95 3.17 -21.27
CA ARG A 155 -1.38 1.77 -21.41
C ARG A 155 -0.44 0.84 -20.65
N ASN A 156 -0.79 0.55 -19.40
CA ASN A 156 -0.06 -0.36 -18.52
C ASN A 156 -1.04 -1.10 -17.58
N LEU A 157 -0.51 -2.03 -16.79
CA LEU A 157 -1.36 -2.91 -15.98
C LEU A 157 -2.11 -2.13 -14.89
N ILE A 158 -1.45 -1.20 -14.19
CA ILE A 158 -2.11 -0.44 -13.11
C ILE A 158 -3.24 0.44 -13.63
N ASN A 159 -3.07 1.11 -14.77
CA ASN A 159 -4.12 1.92 -15.36
C ASN A 159 -5.30 1.05 -15.83
N ALA A 160 -5.05 -0.18 -16.25
CA ALA A 160 -6.12 -1.14 -16.53
C ALA A 160 -6.89 -1.52 -15.26
N PHE A 161 -6.20 -1.73 -14.13
CA PHE A 161 -6.85 -1.93 -12.82
C PHE A 161 -7.67 -0.70 -12.39
N ALA A 162 -7.15 0.52 -12.58
CA ALA A 162 -7.90 1.75 -12.31
C ALA A 162 -9.23 1.78 -13.09
N LEU A 163 -9.23 1.36 -14.35
CA LEU A 163 -10.45 1.27 -15.16
C LEU A 163 -11.42 0.18 -14.66
N VAL A 164 -10.91 -0.95 -14.14
CA VAL A 164 -11.76 -1.98 -13.52
C VAL A 164 -12.39 -1.46 -12.21
N TYR A 165 -11.63 -0.72 -11.40
CA TYR A 165 -12.15 -0.07 -10.19
C TYR A 165 -13.19 1.01 -10.52
N ASP A 166 -13.00 1.75 -11.62
CA ASP A 166 -13.93 2.79 -12.07
C ASP A 166 -15.25 2.24 -12.62
N GLY A 167 -15.26 0.97 -13.01
CA GLY A 167 -16.44 0.29 -13.55
C GLY A 167 -17.58 0.17 -12.53
N ASP A 168 -18.63 -0.56 -12.94
CA ASP A 168 -19.91 -0.59 -12.24
C ASP A 168 -19.87 -1.12 -10.80
N LEU A 169 -18.77 -1.78 -10.45
CA LEU A 169 -18.63 -2.55 -9.22
C LEU A 169 -18.30 -1.70 -8.00
N LEU A 170 -17.46 -0.67 -8.16
CA LEU A 170 -17.07 0.18 -7.04
C LEU A 170 -17.56 1.61 -7.26
N TYR A 171 -17.02 2.28 -8.26
CA TYR A 171 -17.07 3.74 -8.30
C TYR A 171 -17.88 4.33 -9.44
N GLN A 172 -18.19 3.64 -10.55
CA GLN A 172 -19.10 4.15 -11.58
C GLN A 172 -18.75 5.59 -12.06
N GLY A 173 -17.46 5.89 -12.26
CA GLY A 173 -17.01 7.21 -12.69
C GLY A 173 -16.97 8.30 -11.60
N LYS A 174 -17.26 7.95 -10.33
CA LYS A 174 -17.30 8.90 -9.21
C LYS A 174 -15.93 9.53 -8.94
N THR A 175 -15.93 10.83 -8.63
CA THR A 175 -14.74 11.63 -8.34
C THR A 175 -14.68 12.04 -6.88
N ILE A 176 -13.61 12.74 -6.48
CA ILE A 176 -13.51 13.35 -5.15
C ILE A 176 -14.71 14.27 -4.86
N LYS A 177 -15.19 15.00 -5.85
CA LYS A 177 -16.36 15.87 -5.71
C LYS A 177 -17.60 15.11 -5.24
N ASP A 178 -17.78 13.86 -5.67
CA ASP A 178 -18.90 13.02 -5.25
C ASP A 178 -18.81 12.54 -3.79
N LEU A 179 -17.65 12.66 -3.14
CA LEU A 179 -17.55 12.42 -1.70
C LEU A 179 -18.34 13.48 -0.93
N GLY A 180 -18.53 14.68 -1.49
CA GLY A 180 -19.33 15.75 -0.89
C GLY A 180 -18.74 16.32 0.41
N ASN A 181 -19.39 17.37 0.93
CA ASN A 181 -18.95 18.14 2.11
C ASN A 181 -19.99 18.17 3.24
N SER A 182 -20.96 17.24 3.22
CA SER A 182 -22.07 17.18 4.17
C SER A 182 -22.21 15.77 4.77
N HIS A 183 -21.09 15.22 5.23
CA HIS A 183 -21.08 13.88 5.84
C HIS A 183 -21.72 13.85 7.22
N PRO A 184 -22.39 12.74 7.58
CA PRO A 184 -23.09 12.63 8.86
C PRO A 184 -22.16 12.58 10.07
N HIS A 185 -20.91 12.17 9.91
CA HIS A 185 -19.94 12.08 11.01
C HIS A 185 -18.48 12.23 10.59
N LEU A 186 -18.10 11.77 9.39
CA LEU A 186 -16.74 11.97 8.87
C LEU A 186 -16.49 13.45 8.59
N GLN A 187 -15.40 13.98 9.15
CA GLN A 187 -14.92 15.34 8.95
C GLN A 187 -13.85 15.38 7.85
N GLU A 188 -12.96 14.40 7.85
CA GLU A 188 -11.79 14.36 6.98
C GLU A 188 -11.41 12.92 6.64
N VAL A 189 -10.86 12.70 5.44
CA VAL A 189 -10.24 11.42 5.05
C VAL A 189 -8.91 11.66 4.35
N CYS A 190 -8.03 10.68 4.41
CA CYS A 190 -6.72 10.70 3.77
C CYS A 190 -6.41 9.36 3.10
N PHE A 191 -6.12 9.39 1.80
CA PHE A 191 -5.68 8.24 1.03
C PHE A 191 -4.20 8.41 0.66
N ASN A 192 -3.32 7.65 1.28
CA ASN A 192 -1.88 7.80 1.10
C ASN A 192 -1.41 7.17 -0.21
N SER A 193 -0.59 7.89 -0.95
CA SER A 193 0.36 7.36 -1.93
C SER A 193 1.77 7.84 -1.56
N THR A 194 2.77 7.44 -2.33
CA THR A 194 4.16 7.92 -2.19
C THR A 194 4.59 8.56 -3.49
N GLU A 195 5.11 9.78 -3.44
CA GLU A 195 5.67 10.45 -4.62
C GLU A 195 7.17 10.15 -4.76
N PHE A 196 7.65 10.02 -5.99
CA PHE A 196 9.04 9.61 -6.27
C PHE A 196 10.01 10.77 -6.53
N CYS A 197 9.55 12.01 -6.50
CA CYS A 197 10.44 13.16 -6.61
C CYS A 197 11.27 13.32 -5.32
N LYS A 198 10.67 13.07 -4.15
CA LYS A 198 11.34 13.16 -2.84
C LYS A 198 11.14 11.94 -1.94
N GLY A 199 10.32 10.97 -2.34
CA GLY A 199 10.08 9.76 -1.54
C GLY A 199 9.15 10.01 -0.34
N LEU A 200 8.35 11.07 -0.37
CA LEU A 200 7.46 11.47 0.70
C LEU A 200 6.04 10.93 0.49
N SER A 201 5.27 10.89 1.58
CA SER A 201 3.83 10.62 1.50
C SER A 201 3.14 11.69 0.68
N PHE A 202 2.44 11.31 -0.38
CA PHE A 202 1.52 12.16 -1.11
C PHE A 202 0.12 11.91 -0.54
N ARG A 203 -0.40 12.85 0.25
CA ARG A 203 -1.62 12.68 1.04
C ARG A 203 -2.80 13.20 0.26
N GLN A 204 -3.63 12.31 -0.26
CA GLN A 204 -4.85 12.67 -0.99
C GLN A 204 -5.94 13.02 0.04
N ASN A 205 -5.78 14.16 0.71
CA ASN A 205 -6.65 14.62 1.79
C ASN A 205 -7.95 15.20 1.24
N VAL A 206 -9.09 14.89 1.88
CA VAL A 206 -10.40 15.43 1.51
C VAL A 206 -11.15 15.90 2.77
N LYS A 207 -11.62 17.15 2.77
CA LYS A 207 -12.54 17.65 3.80
C LYS A 207 -13.97 17.26 3.43
N LEU A 208 -14.66 16.63 4.37
CA LEU A 208 -16.00 16.08 4.20
C LEU A 208 -17.06 16.85 5.00
N GLN A 209 -16.63 17.82 5.79
CA GLN A 209 -17.45 18.83 6.44
C GLN A 209 -16.81 20.20 6.23
N GLN A 210 -17.64 21.25 6.27
CA GLN A 210 -17.15 22.62 6.20
C GLN A 210 -16.30 22.95 7.43
N ASP A 211 -15.18 23.61 7.18
CA ASP A 211 -14.30 24.15 8.20
C ASP A 211 -14.07 25.62 7.89
N PRO A 212 -14.56 26.56 8.73
CA PRO A 212 -14.42 27.98 8.47
C PRO A 212 -12.98 28.48 8.64
N LEU A 213 -12.08 27.67 9.23
CA LEU A 213 -10.66 28.00 9.35
C LEU A 213 -9.88 27.55 8.12
N THR A 214 -8.98 28.43 7.65
CA THR A 214 -7.98 28.08 6.65
C THR A 214 -6.89 27.23 7.29
N ASP A 215 -7.02 25.93 7.10
CA ASP A 215 -6.02 24.98 7.54
C ASP A 215 -4.78 25.03 6.63
N LYS A 216 -3.74 25.74 7.10
CA LYS A 216 -2.52 26.03 6.33
C LYS A 216 -1.73 24.78 5.90
N TYR A 217 -1.96 23.63 6.54
CA TYR A 217 -1.21 22.39 6.28
C TYR A 217 -2.10 21.27 5.75
N PHE A 218 -3.33 21.59 5.38
CA PHE A 218 -4.23 20.69 4.69
C PHE A 218 -3.99 20.78 3.17
N PHE A 219 -3.14 19.91 2.64
CA PHE A 219 -2.83 19.83 1.22
C PHE A 219 -3.39 18.56 0.58
N TYR A 220 -3.78 18.64 -0.70
CA TYR A 220 -3.88 17.46 -1.55
C TYR A 220 -2.49 17.15 -2.13
N GLY A 221 -1.72 16.34 -1.41
CA GLY A 221 -0.33 16.03 -1.69
C GLY A 221 0.55 16.22 -0.46
N ASN A 222 1.65 16.93 -0.63
CA ASN A 222 2.57 17.29 0.44
C ASN A 222 3.04 18.74 0.30
N TYR A 223 3.88 19.21 1.21
CA TYR A 223 4.37 20.59 1.22
C TYR A 223 5.12 20.96 -0.06
N PHE A 224 5.85 20.01 -0.67
CA PHE A 224 6.64 20.25 -1.88
C PHE A 224 5.84 20.09 -3.18
N ILE A 225 4.94 19.12 -3.21
CA ILE A 225 4.15 18.73 -4.38
C ILE A 225 2.70 18.60 -3.91
N ASN A 226 1.91 19.62 -4.20
CA ASN A 226 0.46 19.62 -3.96
C ASN A 226 -0.33 20.10 -5.18
N ILE A 227 -1.55 19.59 -5.26
CA ILE A 227 -2.54 19.92 -6.27
C ILE A 227 -3.59 20.80 -5.60
N SER A 228 -4.14 21.77 -6.34
CA SER A 228 -5.24 22.60 -5.86
C SER A 228 -6.47 21.74 -5.53
N GLN A 229 -7.28 22.19 -4.57
CA GLN A 229 -8.51 21.47 -4.21
C GLN A 229 -9.49 21.38 -5.40
N THR A 230 -9.57 22.42 -6.22
CA THR A 230 -10.46 22.48 -7.39
C THR A 230 -10.03 21.53 -8.51
N ALA A 231 -8.72 21.29 -8.67
CA ALA A 231 -8.21 20.27 -9.57
C ALA A 231 -8.41 18.86 -8.98
N ALA A 232 -8.15 18.68 -7.69
CA ALA A 232 -8.33 17.40 -6.99
C ALA A 232 -9.78 16.90 -7.08
N GLU A 233 -10.79 17.77 -6.97
CA GLU A 233 -12.21 17.43 -7.10
C GLU A 233 -12.57 16.68 -8.40
N LYS A 234 -11.79 16.86 -9.47
CA LYS A 234 -12.00 16.23 -10.78
C LYS A 234 -11.42 14.81 -10.86
N ILE A 235 -10.55 14.42 -9.92
CA ILE A 235 -9.87 13.13 -9.89
C ILE A 235 -10.86 12.00 -9.55
N LYS A 236 -10.83 10.93 -10.34
CA LYS A 236 -11.63 9.73 -10.08
C LYS A 236 -11.15 8.98 -8.84
N LEU A 237 -12.10 8.48 -8.06
CA LEU A 237 -11.82 7.67 -6.87
C LEU A 237 -11.06 6.38 -7.21
N ALA A 238 -11.29 5.85 -8.42
CA ALA A 238 -10.58 4.69 -8.94
C ALA A 238 -9.07 4.94 -9.15
N ASP A 239 -8.70 6.12 -9.65
CA ASP A 239 -7.30 6.50 -9.87
C ASP A 239 -6.58 6.75 -8.52
N ILE A 240 -7.28 7.28 -7.51
CA ILE A 240 -6.78 7.41 -6.13
C ILE A 240 -6.44 6.03 -5.55
N LEU A 241 -7.36 5.07 -5.70
CA LEU A 241 -7.14 3.70 -5.25
C LEU A 241 -5.96 3.06 -5.97
N ALA A 242 -5.87 3.22 -7.30
CA ALA A 242 -4.76 2.70 -8.09
C ALA A 242 -3.41 3.31 -7.67
N ALA A 243 -3.34 4.64 -7.49
CA ALA A 243 -2.16 5.32 -6.95
C ALA A 243 -1.76 4.80 -5.56
N SER A 244 -2.74 4.57 -4.69
CA SER A 244 -2.48 4.09 -3.33
C SER A 244 -2.03 2.62 -3.27
N SER A 245 -2.35 1.80 -4.29
CA SER A 245 -2.15 0.33 -4.28
C SER A 245 -1.16 -0.22 -5.32
N CYS A 246 -0.51 0.64 -6.10
CA CYS A 246 0.46 0.24 -7.14
C CYS A 246 1.85 -0.05 -6.54
N PHE A 247 2.01 -1.21 -5.89
CA PHE A 247 3.25 -1.57 -5.23
C PHE A 247 4.37 -1.92 -6.24
N PRO A 248 5.65 -1.55 -5.96
CA PRO A 248 6.73 -1.56 -6.96
C PRO A 248 7.02 -2.90 -7.63
N ALA A 249 6.80 -4.01 -6.92
CA ALA A 249 7.11 -5.34 -7.45
C ALA A 249 6.02 -5.88 -8.41
N GLY A 250 4.81 -5.33 -8.37
CA GLY A 250 3.67 -5.83 -9.14
C GLY A 250 3.16 -4.87 -10.21
N PHE A 251 3.43 -3.57 -10.07
CA PHE A 251 2.83 -2.53 -10.90
C PHE A 251 3.81 -1.43 -11.29
N GLU A 252 3.56 -0.81 -12.44
CA GLU A 252 4.17 0.45 -12.84
C GLU A 252 3.66 1.61 -11.95
N PRO A 253 4.43 2.71 -11.78
CA PRO A 253 3.93 3.89 -11.09
C PRO A 253 2.81 4.57 -11.88
N MET A 254 1.91 5.23 -11.18
CA MET A 254 0.91 6.13 -11.78
C MET A 254 1.52 7.51 -12.05
N ILE A 255 1.37 8.03 -13.26
CA ILE A 255 1.97 9.30 -13.66
C ILE A 255 0.94 10.44 -13.62
N PHE A 256 1.07 11.37 -12.68
CA PHE A 256 0.21 12.56 -12.63
C PHE A 256 0.74 13.67 -13.57
N PRO A 257 -0.12 14.43 -14.29
CA PRO A 257 -1.59 14.29 -14.37
C PRO A 257 -2.06 13.29 -15.43
N ASN A 258 -1.17 12.80 -16.29
CA ASN A 258 -1.49 11.97 -17.47
C ASN A 258 -2.43 10.80 -17.16
N ASP A 259 -2.09 10.00 -16.16
CA ASP A 259 -2.83 8.81 -15.75
C ASP A 259 -4.10 9.13 -14.98
N PHE A 260 -4.42 10.40 -14.74
CA PHE A 260 -5.65 10.84 -14.07
C PHE A 260 -6.64 11.48 -15.06
N THR A 261 -6.27 11.55 -16.34
CA THR A 261 -7.15 12.02 -17.42
C THR A 261 -8.20 10.96 -17.81
N TYR A 262 -9.36 11.42 -18.27
CA TYR A 262 -10.43 10.59 -18.79
C TYR A 262 -11.29 11.39 -19.78
N PRO A 263 -12.20 10.76 -20.55
CA PRO A 263 -13.03 11.49 -21.51
C PRO A 263 -13.75 12.67 -20.85
N GLY A 264 -13.43 13.89 -21.27
CA GLY A 264 -13.98 15.13 -20.71
C GLY A 264 -13.09 15.86 -19.68
N ILE A 265 -11.96 15.28 -19.25
CA ILE A 265 -10.97 15.93 -18.37
C ILE A 265 -9.59 15.92 -19.00
N THR A 266 -9.01 17.11 -19.15
CA THR A 266 -7.66 17.33 -19.70
C THR A 266 -6.59 17.50 -18.62
N LYS A 267 -5.31 17.43 -19.00
CA LYS A 267 -4.17 17.69 -18.10
C LYS A 267 -4.22 19.09 -17.49
N ASP A 268 -4.54 20.10 -18.31
CA ASP A 268 -4.58 21.50 -17.85
C ASP A 268 -5.63 21.70 -16.75
N GLN A 269 -6.77 21.02 -16.86
CA GLN A 269 -7.81 21.06 -15.83
C GLN A 269 -7.39 20.38 -14.53
N LEU A 270 -6.49 19.39 -14.58
CA LEU A 270 -5.91 18.72 -13.42
C LEU A 270 -4.72 19.47 -12.81
N LEU A 271 -4.18 20.47 -13.53
CA LEU A 271 -3.10 21.34 -13.04
C LEU A 271 -3.62 22.72 -12.62
N GLU A 272 -4.87 23.06 -12.94
CA GLU A 272 -5.48 24.36 -12.66
C GLU A 272 -5.31 24.79 -11.20
N GLY A 273 -4.67 25.94 -10.97
CA GLY A 273 -4.43 26.50 -9.64
C GLY A 273 -3.39 25.76 -8.79
N SER A 274 -2.70 24.76 -9.35
CA SER A 274 -1.64 24.01 -8.68
C SER A 274 -0.29 24.68 -8.88
N THR A 275 0.64 24.49 -7.94
CA THR A 275 2.00 25.04 -8.01
C THR A 275 2.96 24.21 -8.86
N ILE A 276 2.49 23.05 -9.34
CA ILE A 276 3.28 22.07 -10.08
C ILE A 276 3.03 22.26 -11.57
N SER A 277 4.11 22.37 -12.35
CA SER A 277 4.08 22.39 -13.82
C SER A 277 4.60 21.11 -14.47
N GLU A 278 5.11 20.16 -13.68
CA GLU A 278 5.81 18.96 -14.15
C GLU A 278 5.07 17.68 -13.79
N THR A 279 5.27 16.64 -14.61
CA THR A 279 4.74 15.31 -14.33
C THR A 279 5.51 14.64 -13.20
N PHE A 280 4.81 13.96 -12.30
CA PHE A 280 5.45 13.18 -11.23
C PHE A 280 4.82 11.79 -11.08
N ALA A 281 5.60 10.86 -10.55
CA ALA A 281 5.21 9.48 -10.34
C ALA A 281 4.69 9.26 -8.91
N LEU A 282 3.57 8.55 -8.81
CA LEU A 282 2.95 8.08 -7.59
C LEU A 282 3.03 6.56 -7.51
N MET A 283 3.28 6.06 -6.30
CA MET A 283 3.29 4.63 -5.96
C MET A 283 2.54 4.34 -4.66
N ASP A 284 2.40 3.04 -4.37
CA ASP A 284 1.70 2.54 -3.18
C ASP A 284 2.07 3.30 -1.90
N GLY A 285 1.05 3.75 -1.17
CA GLY A 285 1.24 4.52 0.07
C GLY A 285 1.95 3.75 1.18
N GLY A 286 2.01 2.43 1.04
CA GLY A 286 2.76 1.47 1.84
C GLY A 286 4.26 1.70 1.91
N ILE A 287 4.84 2.43 0.94
CA ILE A 287 6.27 2.75 0.93
C ILE A 287 6.60 3.73 2.05
N ALA A 288 5.85 4.82 2.17
CA ALA A 288 6.10 5.87 3.16
C ALA A 288 5.28 5.74 4.46
N ASP A 289 4.00 5.34 4.37
CA ASP A 289 3.09 5.26 5.52
C ASP A 289 2.07 4.12 5.35
N ASN A 290 2.56 2.88 5.43
CA ASN A 290 1.73 1.68 5.28
C ASN A 290 0.59 1.59 6.27
N GLN A 291 0.71 2.19 7.44
CA GLN A 291 -0.33 2.11 8.46
C GLN A 291 -1.39 3.19 8.31
N GLY A 292 -1.17 4.20 7.47
CA GLY A 292 -1.93 5.46 7.53
C GLY A 292 -1.67 6.24 8.82
N LEU A 293 -0.67 5.85 9.60
CA LEU A 293 -0.46 6.35 10.96
C LEU A 293 0.19 7.72 10.96
N ASN A 294 1.14 7.97 10.05
CA ASN A 294 1.79 9.27 9.93
C ASN A 294 0.76 10.35 9.55
N SER A 295 -0.13 10.06 8.59
CA SER A 295 -1.21 10.97 8.19
C SER A 295 -2.22 11.22 9.32
N LEU A 296 -2.55 10.19 10.11
CA LEU A 296 -3.40 10.34 11.30
C LEU A 296 -2.75 11.24 12.35
N MET A 297 -1.47 11.01 12.66
CA MET A 297 -0.71 11.82 13.62
C MET A 297 -0.67 13.29 13.20
N LEU A 298 -0.44 13.56 11.92
CA LEU A 298 -0.47 14.93 11.38
C LEU A 298 -1.84 15.57 11.52
N ALA A 299 -2.92 14.85 11.19
CA ALA A 299 -4.29 15.36 11.37
C ALA A 299 -4.60 15.70 12.84
N ASP A 300 -4.16 14.85 13.78
CA ASP A 300 -4.34 15.10 15.21
C ASP A 300 -3.55 16.34 15.68
N LEU A 301 -2.32 16.52 15.20
CA LEU A 301 -1.51 17.69 15.52
C LEU A 301 -2.10 18.99 14.97
N ARG A 302 -2.66 18.98 13.75
CA ARG A 302 -3.39 20.14 13.20
C ARG A 302 -4.56 20.55 14.09
N ARG A 303 -5.34 19.55 14.56
CA ARG A 303 -6.48 19.74 15.47
C ARG A 303 -6.04 20.25 16.85
N LEU A 304 -5.00 19.66 17.43
CA LEU A 304 -4.39 20.12 18.70
C LEU A 304 -3.92 21.58 18.61
N GLN A 305 -3.32 21.97 17.49
CA GLN A 305 -2.83 23.32 17.25
C GLN A 305 -3.94 24.30 16.83
N LYS A 306 -5.20 23.86 16.81
CA LYS A 306 -6.38 24.67 16.43
C LYS A 306 -6.24 25.30 15.03
N GLN A 307 -5.58 24.59 14.12
CA GLN A 307 -5.48 24.98 12.70
C GLN A 307 -6.78 24.70 11.92
N THR A 308 -7.64 23.88 12.52
CA THR A 308 -8.98 23.53 12.06
C THR A 308 -9.96 23.71 13.22
N THR A 309 -11.25 23.91 12.90
CA THR A 309 -12.32 23.90 13.92
C THR A 309 -12.63 22.51 14.46
N PHE A 310 -12.14 21.46 13.80
CA PHE A 310 -12.34 20.09 14.24
C PHE A 310 -11.60 19.82 15.55
N THR A 311 -12.29 19.15 16.47
CA THR A 311 -11.70 18.77 17.75
C THR A 311 -10.67 17.68 17.56
N ARG A 312 -9.75 17.59 18.52
CA ARG A 312 -8.72 16.57 18.60
C ARG A 312 -9.32 15.17 18.79
N PHE A 313 -8.58 14.12 18.40
CA PHE A 313 -9.05 12.75 18.58
C PHE A 313 -8.96 12.29 20.04
N ASP A 314 -10.03 11.66 20.50
CA ASP A 314 -10.13 11.00 21.80
C ASP A 314 -9.62 9.56 21.76
N LEU A 315 -9.72 8.92 20.59
CA LEU A 315 -9.15 7.61 20.34
C LEU A 315 -8.66 7.50 18.89
N SER A 316 -7.41 7.11 18.73
CA SER A 316 -6.80 6.70 17.48
C SER A 316 -6.68 5.17 17.47
N LEU A 317 -7.41 4.52 16.56
CA LEU A 317 -7.44 3.07 16.40
C LEU A 317 -6.76 2.65 15.09
N ILE A 318 -5.63 1.96 15.20
CA ILE A 318 -4.81 1.54 14.05
C ILE A 318 -5.17 0.11 13.69
N THR A 319 -5.86 -0.08 12.57
CA THR A 319 -6.30 -1.38 12.07
C THR A 319 -5.28 -1.90 11.07
N ASP A 320 -4.44 -2.84 11.50
CA ASP A 320 -3.24 -3.23 10.77
C ASP A 320 -3.16 -4.73 10.49
N VAL A 321 -3.04 -5.10 9.22
CA VAL A 321 -2.83 -6.49 8.80
C VAL A 321 -1.35 -6.86 8.61
N GLY A 322 -0.46 -5.90 8.82
CA GLY A 322 0.98 -6.10 8.80
C GLY A 322 1.50 -6.82 10.05
N SER A 323 2.71 -7.35 9.97
CA SER A 323 3.40 -7.90 11.14
C SER A 323 4.90 -7.57 11.15
N HIS A 324 5.51 -7.75 12.32
CA HIS A 324 6.95 -7.65 12.52
C HIS A 324 7.67 -9.00 12.33
N TYR A 325 6.93 -10.08 12.13
CA TYR A 325 7.49 -11.41 11.92
C TYR A 325 8.15 -11.51 10.55
N MET A 326 9.31 -12.16 10.49
CA MET A 326 10.06 -12.40 9.26
C MET A 326 10.50 -13.86 9.22
N ASP A 327 10.32 -14.49 8.06
CA ASP A 327 10.93 -15.79 7.81
C ASP A 327 12.44 -15.63 7.71
N ALA A 328 13.17 -16.60 8.26
CA ALA A 328 14.62 -16.66 8.09
C ALA A 328 14.98 -16.78 6.61
N TYR A 329 16.04 -16.07 6.18
CA TYR A 329 16.52 -16.13 4.81
C TYR A 329 16.90 -17.58 4.44
N LYS A 330 16.17 -18.15 3.49
CA LYS A 330 16.47 -19.47 2.93
C LYS A 330 17.40 -19.30 1.74
N ILE A 331 18.63 -19.81 1.86
CA ILE A 331 19.60 -19.85 0.76
C ILE A 331 18.99 -20.67 -0.38
N PRO A 332 18.84 -20.11 -1.60
CA PRO A 332 18.31 -20.86 -2.73
C PRO A 332 19.16 -22.11 -2.98
N SER A 333 18.51 -23.25 -3.19
CA SER A 333 19.24 -24.46 -3.55
C SER A 333 19.88 -24.29 -4.93
N PHE A 334 21.13 -24.75 -5.04
CA PHE A 334 21.82 -24.76 -6.32
C PHE A 334 21.12 -25.72 -7.27
N THR A 335 20.48 -25.19 -8.31
CA THR A 335 19.75 -25.99 -9.29
C THR A 335 20.78 -26.73 -10.15
N LYS A 336 20.86 -28.06 -10.03
CA LYS A 336 21.79 -28.92 -10.80
C LYS A 336 21.36 -29.05 -12.27
N ASN A 337 21.17 -27.95 -13.00
CA ASN A 337 20.97 -28.03 -14.44
C ASN A 337 22.32 -28.37 -15.10
N LYS A 338 22.44 -29.61 -15.58
CA LYS A 338 23.69 -30.15 -16.16
C LYS A 338 24.22 -29.24 -17.27
N ILE A 339 23.37 -28.79 -18.20
CA ILE A 339 23.80 -27.99 -19.37
C ILE A 339 24.37 -26.64 -18.94
N LEU A 340 23.66 -25.90 -18.09
CA LEU A 340 24.09 -24.58 -17.60
C LEU A 340 25.37 -24.64 -16.75
N ASN A 341 25.70 -25.81 -16.19
CA ASN A 341 26.90 -26.03 -15.39
C ASN A 341 28.16 -26.35 -16.21
N TYR A 342 28.02 -26.63 -17.52
CA TYR A 342 29.15 -26.81 -18.45
C TYR A 342 29.38 -25.59 -19.33
N LEU A 343 28.35 -24.78 -19.60
CA LEU A 343 28.45 -23.59 -20.43
C LEU A 343 29.03 -22.40 -19.64
N ASN A 344 29.87 -21.61 -20.30
CA ASN A 344 30.23 -20.24 -19.87
C ASN A 344 30.03 -19.28 -21.05
N LEU A 345 30.00 -17.96 -20.79
CA LEU A 345 29.74 -16.96 -21.83
C LEU A 345 30.76 -17.02 -22.96
N ARG A 346 32.04 -17.31 -22.65
CA ARG A 346 33.09 -17.47 -23.65
C ARG A 346 32.85 -18.67 -24.58
N LEU A 347 32.39 -19.80 -24.04
CA LEU A 347 32.08 -21.00 -24.80
C LEU A 347 30.84 -20.79 -25.67
N VAL A 348 29.78 -20.19 -25.12
CA VAL A 348 28.58 -19.83 -25.89
C VAL A 348 28.93 -18.90 -27.04
N HIS A 349 29.73 -17.86 -26.79
CA HIS A 349 30.19 -16.94 -27.83
C HIS A 349 30.96 -17.68 -28.95
N LYS A 350 31.87 -18.58 -28.60
CA LYS A 350 32.61 -19.41 -29.58
C LYS A 350 31.68 -20.32 -30.39
N ILE A 351 30.71 -20.97 -29.75
CA ILE A 351 29.73 -21.83 -30.41
C ILE A 351 28.91 -21.01 -31.41
N LEU A 352 28.42 -19.83 -31.03
CA LEU A 352 27.65 -18.95 -31.93
C LEU A 352 28.46 -18.52 -33.15
N ILE A 353 29.75 -18.20 -32.99
CA ILE A 353 30.63 -17.88 -34.12
C ILE A 353 30.80 -19.09 -35.04
N ILE A 354 31.06 -20.27 -34.48
CA ILE A 354 31.24 -21.51 -35.25
C ILE A 354 29.97 -21.85 -36.03
N VAL A 355 28.80 -21.80 -35.38
CA VAL A 355 27.50 -22.06 -36.03
C VAL A 355 27.25 -21.04 -37.15
N CYS A 356 27.59 -19.77 -36.94
CA CYS A 356 27.48 -18.74 -37.98
C CYS A 356 28.37 -19.04 -39.19
N ILE A 357 29.66 -19.33 -38.96
CA ILE A 357 30.63 -19.63 -40.04
C ILE A 357 30.22 -20.89 -40.80
N ILE A 358 29.85 -21.97 -40.10
CA ILE A 358 29.40 -23.22 -40.71
C ILE A 358 28.12 -22.99 -41.52
N SER A 359 27.16 -22.23 -40.99
CA SER A 359 25.92 -21.92 -41.71
C SER A 359 26.20 -21.18 -43.01
N ILE A 360 27.08 -20.17 -42.98
CA ILE A 360 27.50 -19.40 -44.17
C ILE A 360 28.24 -20.30 -45.16
N ALA A 361 29.18 -21.12 -44.70
CA ALA A 361 29.95 -22.02 -45.56
C ALA A 361 29.06 -23.05 -46.26
N ILE A 362 28.12 -23.68 -45.53
CA ILE A 362 27.20 -24.66 -46.11
C ILE A 362 26.20 -23.99 -47.05
N LEU A 363 25.66 -22.81 -46.70
CA LEU A 363 24.80 -22.04 -47.61
C LEU A 363 25.54 -21.66 -48.90
N SER A 364 26.81 -21.27 -48.80
CA SER A 364 27.63 -20.95 -49.96
C SER A 364 27.91 -22.18 -50.82
N PHE A 365 28.15 -23.34 -50.19
CA PHE A 365 28.34 -24.62 -50.88
C PHE A 365 27.07 -25.08 -51.61
N ILE A 366 25.90 -25.00 -50.95
CA ILE A 366 24.59 -25.34 -51.53
C ILE A 366 24.25 -24.41 -52.71
N TYR A 367 24.69 -23.14 -52.65
CA TYR A 367 24.52 -22.18 -53.74
C TYR A 367 25.37 -22.55 -54.97
N ILE A 368 26.62 -22.97 -54.76
CA ILE A 368 27.55 -23.35 -55.84
C ILE A 368 27.21 -24.75 -56.40
N THR A 369 26.73 -25.67 -55.55
CA THR A 369 26.42 -27.06 -55.91
C THR A 369 24.96 -27.39 -55.56
N PRO A 370 24.00 -27.12 -56.48
CA PRO A 370 22.60 -27.40 -56.22
C PRO A 370 22.35 -28.89 -56.01
N LEU A 371 21.61 -29.24 -54.96
CA LEU A 371 21.28 -30.63 -54.67
C LEU A 371 20.25 -31.18 -55.68
N PRO A 372 20.29 -32.49 -56.01
CA PRO A 372 19.35 -33.11 -56.94
C PRO A 372 17.89 -33.01 -56.49
N ASN A 373 17.66 -33.08 -55.17
CA ASN A 373 16.33 -32.93 -54.57
C ASN A 373 16.10 -31.48 -54.14
N ARG A 374 15.29 -30.75 -54.91
CA ARG A 374 14.95 -29.34 -54.65
C ARG A 374 14.26 -29.13 -53.31
N ASN A 375 13.37 -30.03 -52.89
CA ASN A 375 12.68 -29.92 -51.61
C ASN A 375 13.66 -30.02 -50.43
N LEU A 376 14.60 -30.96 -50.49
CA LEU A 376 15.66 -31.09 -49.48
C LEU A 376 16.57 -29.86 -49.46
N GLN A 377 16.89 -29.30 -50.64
CA GLN A 377 17.68 -28.07 -50.77
C GLN A 377 16.99 -26.89 -50.06
N PHE A 378 15.69 -26.69 -50.30
CA PHE A 378 14.93 -25.62 -49.66
C PHE A 378 14.88 -25.78 -48.13
N VAL A 379 14.62 -26.99 -47.63
CA VAL A 379 14.59 -27.26 -46.18
C VAL A 379 15.95 -26.95 -45.54
N LEU A 380 17.05 -27.39 -46.16
CA LEU A 380 18.40 -27.13 -45.64
C LEU A 380 18.74 -25.64 -45.63
N ILE A 381 18.40 -24.90 -46.69
CA ILE A 381 18.58 -23.45 -46.75
C ILE A 381 17.79 -22.78 -45.61
N SER A 382 16.51 -23.10 -45.44
CA SER A 382 15.68 -22.51 -44.38
C SER A 382 16.23 -22.77 -42.97
N VAL A 383 16.68 -23.99 -42.69
CA VAL A 383 17.26 -24.36 -41.39
C VAL A 383 18.57 -23.62 -41.14
N LEU A 384 19.46 -23.55 -42.13
CA LEU A 384 20.76 -22.89 -41.99
C LEU A 384 20.63 -21.36 -41.91
N THR A 385 19.68 -20.77 -42.65
CA THR A 385 19.36 -19.33 -42.52
C THR A 385 18.79 -19.03 -41.14
N PHE A 386 17.92 -19.91 -40.60
CA PHE A 386 17.40 -19.76 -39.24
C PHE A 386 18.50 -19.86 -38.17
N LEU A 387 19.36 -20.89 -38.25
CA LEU A 387 20.45 -21.09 -37.29
C LEU A 387 21.51 -19.99 -37.38
N GLY A 388 21.96 -19.64 -38.59
CA GLY A 388 22.92 -18.57 -38.82
C GLY A 388 22.37 -17.20 -38.41
N GLY A 389 21.14 -16.88 -38.82
CA GLY A 389 20.47 -15.62 -38.49
C GLY A 389 20.28 -15.40 -36.99
N ASN A 390 19.81 -16.42 -36.26
CA ASN A 390 19.68 -16.36 -34.81
C ASN A 390 21.06 -16.24 -34.12
N SER A 391 22.09 -16.91 -34.65
CA SER A 391 23.45 -16.81 -34.10
C SER A 391 24.01 -15.39 -34.23
N VAL A 392 23.80 -14.75 -35.38
CA VAL A 392 24.17 -13.35 -35.61
C VAL A 392 23.40 -12.42 -34.67
N PHE A 393 22.08 -12.59 -34.55
CA PHE A 393 21.25 -11.80 -33.62
C PHE A 393 21.74 -11.91 -32.17
N LEU A 394 22.02 -13.13 -31.70
CA LEU A 394 22.52 -13.36 -30.34
C LEU A 394 23.93 -12.77 -30.12
N LEU A 395 24.79 -12.78 -31.14
CA LEU A 395 26.10 -12.11 -31.09
C LEU A 395 25.94 -10.58 -31.01
N ILE A 396 25.05 -10.00 -31.81
CA ILE A 396 24.73 -8.56 -31.74
C ILE A 396 24.23 -8.20 -30.34
N LEU A 397 23.30 -9.00 -29.79
CA LEU A 397 22.79 -8.82 -28.44
C LEU A 397 23.90 -8.93 -27.37
N TYR A 398 24.80 -9.91 -27.50
CA TYR A 398 25.96 -10.06 -26.61
C TYR A 398 26.85 -8.81 -26.61
N TYR A 399 27.21 -8.28 -27.79
CA TYR A 399 28.01 -7.06 -27.89
C TYR A 399 27.26 -5.81 -27.43
N TYR A 400 25.95 -5.74 -27.65
CA TYR A 400 25.10 -4.65 -27.17
C TYR A 400 25.05 -4.61 -25.64
N ILE A 401 24.80 -5.75 -24.99
CA ILE A 401 24.83 -5.87 -23.52
C ILE A 401 26.23 -5.55 -22.98
N LYS A 402 27.28 -6.08 -23.61
CA LYS A 402 28.67 -5.79 -23.20
C LYS A 402 28.98 -4.29 -23.34
N ARG A 403 28.48 -3.63 -24.38
CA ARG A 403 28.63 -2.19 -24.56
C ARG A 403 27.93 -1.41 -23.45
N ILE A 404 26.69 -1.77 -23.11
CA ILE A 404 25.93 -1.11 -22.03
C ILE A 404 26.62 -1.26 -20.67
N LEU A 405 27.09 -2.46 -20.33
CA LEU A 405 27.66 -2.73 -19.01
C LEU A 405 29.09 -2.17 -18.83
N PHE A 406 29.89 -2.17 -19.90
CA PHE A 406 31.35 -1.97 -19.82
C PHE A 406 31.87 -0.74 -20.57
N LYS A 407 31.03 0.02 -21.30
CA LYS A 407 31.46 1.23 -22.01
C LYS A 407 30.56 2.40 -21.62
N SER A 408 31.15 3.52 -21.16
CA SER A 408 30.42 4.76 -20.92
C SER A 408 29.59 5.14 -22.14
N SER A 409 28.29 5.38 -21.91
CA SER A 409 27.44 5.98 -22.93
C SER A 409 27.98 7.38 -23.26
N PRO A 410 27.99 7.80 -24.53
CA PRO A 410 28.21 9.22 -24.86
C PRO A 410 27.13 10.04 -24.15
N LYS A 411 27.54 11.09 -23.45
CA LYS A 411 26.64 12.02 -22.73
C LYS A 411 25.50 12.45 -23.66
N GLY A 412 24.26 12.10 -23.29
CA GLY A 412 23.07 12.48 -24.03
C GLY A 412 22.15 11.30 -24.31
N ASN A 413 21.07 11.22 -23.50
CA ASN A 413 19.89 10.38 -23.62
C ASN A 413 19.89 9.01 -22.90
N VAL A 414 18.99 8.96 -21.90
CA VAL A 414 18.42 7.84 -21.14
C VAL A 414 19.26 7.33 -19.96
N ASN A 415 18.55 7.07 -18.85
CA ASN A 415 18.91 6.51 -17.53
C ASN A 415 19.71 5.18 -17.52
N VAL A 416 20.63 4.99 -18.47
CA VAL A 416 21.50 3.81 -18.58
C VAL A 416 22.76 3.96 -17.72
N GLU A 417 23.07 5.17 -17.24
CA GLU A 417 24.20 5.44 -16.33
C GLU A 417 24.11 4.68 -15.01
N ALA A 418 22.89 4.46 -14.49
CA ALA A 418 22.64 3.67 -13.29
C ALA A 418 23.02 2.19 -13.42
N LEU A 419 23.03 1.66 -14.67
CA LEU A 419 23.41 0.27 -14.98
C LEU A 419 24.86 0.14 -15.44
N SER A 420 25.55 1.27 -15.69
CA SER A 420 26.95 1.26 -16.12
C SER A 420 27.87 0.98 -14.92
N LEU A 421 28.77 0.00 -15.04
CA LEU A 421 29.74 -0.28 -13.97
C LEU A 421 30.82 0.80 -13.87
N THR A 422 30.98 1.61 -14.93
CA THR A 422 31.97 2.68 -15.05
C THR A 422 31.72 3.88 -14.14
N SER A 423 30.49 4.06 -13.64
CA SER A 423 30.17 5.10 -12.64
C SER A 423 30.57 4.70 -11.22
N ASN A 424 30.67 3.38 -10.94
CA ASN A 424 30.83 2.84 -9.59
C ASN A 424 32.18 2.14 -9.35
N PHE A 425 32.93 1.78 -10.40
CA PHE A 425 34.18 1.03 -10.29
C PHE A 425 35.29 1.57 -11.20
N PRO A 426 36.58 1.48 -10.78
CA PRO A 426 37.72 1.76 -11.66
C PRO A 426 37.76 0.83 -12.88
N SER A 427 38.31 1.30 -14.00
CA SER A 427 38.43 0.54 -15.25
C SER A 427 39.16 -0.79 -15.11
N GLU A 428 40.12 -0.87 -14.17
CA GLU A 428 40.87 -2.09 -13.86
C GLU A 428 39.98 -3.18 -13.25
N VAL A 429 39.13 -2.81 -12.28
CA VAL A 429 38.16 -3.71 -11.63
C VAL A 429 37.12 -4.19 -12.64
N ILE A 430 36.66 -3.29 -13.52
CA ILE A 430 35.71 -3.59 -14.57
C ILE A 430 36.27 -4.63 -15.55
N ASN A 431 37.53 -4.46 -15.97
CA ASN A 431 38.22 -5.42 -16.83
C ASN A 431 38.42 -6.77 -16.16
N LEU A 432 38.78 -6.79 -14.87
CA LEU A 432 38.85 -8.02 -14.08
C LEU A 432 37.48 -8.71 -14.03
N LEU A 433 36.41 -7.99 -13.67
CA LEU A 433 35.05 -8.52 -13.64
C LEU A 433 34.62 -9.09 -14.99
N ALA A 434 34.85 -8.36 -16.09
CA ALA A 434 34.53 -8.84 -17.43
C ALA A 434 35.26 -10.16 -17.76
N ASN A 435 36.54 -10.25 -17.42
CA ASN A 435 37.35 -11.44 -17.70
C ASN A 435 36.88 -12.65 -16.91
N TYR A 436 36.65 -12.49 -15.60
CA TYR A 436 36.21 -13.60 -14.75
C TYR A 436 34.76 -14.01 -15.05
N LEU A 437 33.83 -13.07 -15.22
CA LEU A 437 32.43 -13.38 -15.56
C LEU A 437 32.29 -14.11 -16.89
N ASN A 438 33.16 -13.85 -17.87
CA ASN A 438 33.14 -14.55 -19.15
C ASN A 438 33.54 -16.04 -19.05
N VAL A 439 34.30 -16.41 -18.02
CA VAL A 439 34.79 -17.78 -17.80
C VAL A 439 33.94 -18.53 -16.76
N THR A 440 33.28 -17.81 -15.85
CA THR A 440 32.36 -18.37 -14.86
C THR A 440 31.22 -19.16 -15.54
N LYS A 441 30.88 -20.31 -14.95
CA LYS A 441 29.79 -21.17 -15.41
C LYS A 441 28.46 -20.44 -15.35
N LEU A 442 27.63 -20.57 -16.39
CA LEU A 442 26.32 -19.91 -16.46
C LEU A 442 25.41 -20.29 -15.29
N GLY A 443 25.46 -21.55 -14.83
CA GLY A 443 24.71 -22.00 -13.66
C GLY A 443 25.10 -21.25 -12.38
N ILE A 444 26.39 -20.92 -12.22
CA ILE A 444 26.87 -20.10 -11.08
C ILE A 444 26.39 -18.66 -11.24
N LEU A 445 26.47 -18.08 -12.44
CA LEU A 445 26.01 -16.71 -12.69
C LEU A 445 24.50 -16.55 -12.45
N LEU A 446 23.69 -17.49 -12.92
CA LEU A 446 22.25 -17.51 -12.69
C LEU A 446 21.92 -17.68 -11.20
N HIS A 447 22.66 -18.54 -10.50
CA HIS A 447 22.50 -18.69 -9.05
C HIS A 447 22.85 -17.39 -8.30
N MET A 448 23.96 -16.74 -8.65
CA MET A 448 24.34 -15.43 -8.08
C MET A 448 23.29 -14.36 -8.36
N LEU A 449 22.76 -14.30 -9.59
CA LEU A 449 21.71 -13.35 -9.96
C LEU A 449 20.43 -13.61 -9.17
N LYS A 450 19.98 -14.88 -9.09
CA LYS A 450 18.80 -15.27 -8.31
C LYS A 450 18.96 -14.91 -6.83
N ASN A 451 20.11 -15.22 -6.23
CA ASN A 451 20.41 -14.85 -4.85
C ASN A 451 20.35 -13.33 -4.66
N ARG A 452 20.97 -12.55 -5.55
CA ARG A 452 20.92 -11.07 -5.49
C ARG A 452 19.52 -10.53 -5.64
N MET A 453 18.75 -11.01 -6.62
CA MET A 453 17.35 -10.61 -6.81
C MET A 453 16.53 -10.90 -5.56
N GLN A 454 16.65 -12.10 -4.98
CA GLN A 454 15.95 -12.46 -3.76
C GLN A 454 16.39 -11.59 -2.57
N SER A 455 17.69 -11.32 -2.41
CA SER A 455 18.18 -10.42 -1.36
C SER A 455 17.64 -9.00 -1.52
N VAL A 456 17.60 -8.44 -2.73
CA VAL A 456 17.03 -7.10 -2.99
C VAL A 456 15.53 -7.05 -2.72
N ILE A 457 14.79 -8.11 -3.04
CA ILE A 457 13.36 -8.22 -2.74
C ILE A 457 13.12 -8.27 -1.24
N ILE A 458 13.86 -9.10 -0.49
CA ILE A 458 13.75 -9.21 0.97
C ILE A 458 14.15 -7.90 1.66
N LEU A 459 15.21 -7.25 1.19
CA LEU A 459 15.65 -5.95 1.71
C LEU A 459 14.52 -4.92 1.60
N ASN A 460 13.91 -4.79 0.42
CA ASN A 460 12.86 -3.82 0.19
C ASN A 460 11.56 -4.19 0.91
N ILE A 461 11.00 -5.37 0.65
CA ILE A 461 9.64 -5.74 1.06
C ILE A 461 9.57 -6.15 2.53
N ASP A 462 10.57 -6.89 3.03
CA ASP A 462 10.55 -7.37 4.40
C ASP A 462 11.30 -6.43 5.33
N ILE A 463 12.58 -6.14 5.07
CA ILE A 463 13.41 -5.42 6.04
C ILE A 463 12.98 -3.96 6.13
N PHE A 464 13.02 -3.21 5.02
CA PHE A 464 12.75 -1.77 5.05
C PHE A 464 11.31 -1.45 5.43
N LEU A 465 10.31 -2.06 4.77
CA LEU A 465 8.91 -1.75 5.08
C LEU A 465 8.51 -2.16 6.51
N LYS A 466 8.96 -3.32 7.01
CA LYS A 466 8.67 -3.71 8.41
C LYS A 466 9.40 -2.83 9.41
N ARG A 467 10.63 -2.39 9.10
CA ARG A 467 11.38 -1.48 9.96
C ARG A 467 10.74 -0.09 10.02
N ILE A 468 10.30 0.47 8.89
CA ILE A 468 9.58 1.75 8.84
C ILE A 468 8.30 1.64 9.67
N ARG A 469 7.51 0.58 9.50
CA ARG A 469 6.32 0.30 10.32
C ARG A 469 6.63 0.30 11.82
N GLN A 470 7.71 -0.39 12.22
CA GLN A 470 8.12 -0.44 13.62
C GLN A 470 8.49 0.94 14.16
N ILE A 471 9.26 1.73 13.39
CA ILE A 471 9.67 3.08 13.79
C ILE A 471 8.46 4.01 13.96
N LEU A 472 7.47 3.92 13.06
CA LEU A 472 6.23 4.71 13.17
C LEU A 472 5.42 4.31 14.42
N TYR A 473 5.27 3.02 14.69
CA TYR A 473 4.64 2.57 15.93
C TYR A 473 5.41 3.00 17.18
N GLU A 474 6.73 2.83 17.21
CA GLU A 474 7.57 3.23 18.34
C GLU A 474 7.40 4.72 18.61
N ARG A 475 7.49 5.56 17.58
CA ARG A 475 7.24 7.01 17.68
C ARG A 475 5.85 7.30 18.26
N PHE A 476 4.82 6.68 17.69
CA PHE A 476 3.44 6.91 18.12
C PHE A 476 3.16 6.43 19.55
N TYR A 477 3.79 5.33 19.99
CA TYR A 477 3.63 4.75 21.33
C TYR A 477 4.57 5.31 22.39
N GLN A 478 5.66 5.95 22.02
CA GLN A 478 6.57 6.60 22.99
C GLN A 478 6.18 8.05 23.25
N ALA A 479 5.58 8.75 22.28
CA ALA A 479 5.19 10.13 22.43
C ALA A 479 4.10 10.31 23.53
N PRO A 480 4.29 11.22 24.52
CA PRO A 480 3.31 11.49 25.57
C PRO A 480 2.00 12.07 25.06
N VAL A 481 2.06 12.86 23.98
CA VAL A 481 0.91 13.60 23.42
C VAL A 481 -0.28 12.71 23.03
N TRP A 482 -0.04 11.43 22.68
CA TRP A 482 -1.10 10.45 22.35
C TRP A 482 -1.33 9.41 23.46
N LYS A 483 -0.71 9.57 24.62
CA LYS A 483 -0.97 8.72 25.78
C LYS A 483 -2.47 8.75 26.11
N ASN A 484 -3.02 7.58 26.44
CA ASN A 484 -4.45 7.37 26.70
C ASN A 484 -5.40 7.64 25.52
N ARG A 485 -4.89 8.02 24.34
CA ARG A 485 -5.68 8.28 23.12
C ARG A 485 -5.35 7.31 21.98
N ARG A 486 -4.67 6.19 22.26
CA ARG A 486 -4.13 5.30 21.23
C ARG A 486 -4.40 3.83 21.48
N LYS A 487 -4.73 3.12 20.42
CA LYS A 487 -4.81 1.66 20.44
C LYS A 487 -4.54 1.06 19.06
N SER A 488 -3.73 0.01 19.01
CA SER A 488 -3.53 -0.81 17.82
C SER A 488 -4.50 -1.99 17.85
N ASN A 489 -4.89 -2.39 16.64
CA ASN A 489 -5.79 -3.47 16.33
C ASN A 489 -5.14 -4.29 15.20
N HIS A 490 -4.30 -5.26 15.56
CA HIS A 490 -3.58 -6.05 14.57
C HIS A 490 -4.30 -7.35 14.27
N ILE A 491 -4.26 -7.79 13.01
CA ILE A 491 -4.82 -9.09 12.60
C ILE A 491 -4.26 -10.27 13.40
N TYR A 492 -3.02 -10.16 13.88
CA TYR A 492 -2.33 -11.22 14.61
C TYR A 492 -2.49 -11.13 16.13
N ASP A 493 -3.18 -10.11 16.69
CA ASP A 493 -3.23 -9.89 18.14
C ASP A 493 -3.72 -11.13 18.91
N LEU A 494 -4.69 -11.84 18.32
CA LEU A 494 -5.32 -13.05 18.86
C LEU A 494 -4.87 -14.34 18.16
N ALA A 495 -3.96 -14.27 17.19
CA ALA A 495 -3.41 -15.45 16.52
C ALA A 495 -2.56 -16.30 17.46
N ILE A 496 -2.38 -17.59 17.10
CA ILE A 496 -1.56 -18.55 17.83
C ILE A 496 -0.09 -18.13 17.77
N THR A 497 0.37 -17.66 16.60
CA THR A 497 1.74 -17.15 16.40
C THR A 497 2.11 -16.03 17.39
N ASN A 498 1.14 -15.25 17.86
CA ASN A 498 1.34 -14.17 18.82
C ASN A 498 1.05 -14.56 20.29
N GLN A 499 0.71 -15.82 20.57
CA GLN A 499 0.28 -16.27 21.89
C GLN A 499 1.33 -16.01 22.98
N SER A 500 2.59 -16.35 22.74
CA SER A 500 3.67 -16.14 23.71
C SER A 500 3.89 -14.66 24.01
N ASN A 501 3.84 -13.81 22.98
CA ASN A 501 3.97 -12.36 23.13
C ASN A 501 2.76 -11.78 23.87
N ARG A 502 1.54 -12.21 23.55
CA ARG A 502 0.30 -11.82 24.23
C ARG A 502 0.35 -12.19 25.72
N GLN A 503 0.75 -13.42 26.06
CA GLN A 503 0.90 -13.87 27.45
C GLN A 503 1.97 -13.07 28.19
N ARG A 504 3.12 -12.81 27.56
CA ARG A 504 4.17 -11.95 28.13
C ARG A 504 3.65 -10.55 28.44
N GLN A 505 2.94 -9.92 27.51
CA GLN A 505 2.34 -8.59 27.73
C GLN A 505 1.33 -8.60 28.88
N ILE A 506 0.46 -9.61 28.94
CA ILE A 506 -0.55 -9.75 30.01
C ILE A 506 0.13 -9.96 31.38
N ASN A 507 1.22 -10.74 31.43
CA ASN A 507 1.96 -11.01 32.66
C ASN A 507 2.79 -9.82 33.15
N GLN A 508 3.32 -9.01 32.23
CA GLN A 508 4.06 -7.78 32.56
C GLN A 508 3.14 -6.61 32.93
N SER A 509 1.85 -6.71 32.60
CA SER A 509 0.86 -5.69 32.93
C SER A 509 0.33 -5.87 34.35
N ASN A 510 -0.07 -4.77 34.99
CA ASN A 510 -0.72 -4.78 36.31
C ASN A 510 -2.19 -5.25 36.24
N TYR A 511 -2.48 -6.35 35.52
CA TYR A 511 -3.83 -6.92 35.41
C TYR A 511 -4.19 -7.78 36.63
N SER A 512 -5.41 -7.63 37.14
CA SER A 512 -5.98 -8.53 38.15
C SER A 512 -6.22 -9.92 37.57
N THR A 513 -6.37 -10.93 38.41
CA THR A 513 -6.68 -12.30 37.96
C THR A 513 -7.95 -12.34 37.10
N GLN A 514 -8.97 -11.57 37.46
CA GLN A 514 -10.20 -11.47 36.70
C GLN A 514 -9.98 -10.83 35.32
N GLU A 515 -9.22 -9.75 35.23
CA GLU A 515 -8.90 -9.11 33.94
C GLU A 515 -8.08 -10.03 33.03
N LYS A 516 -7.14 -10.81 33.60
CA LYS A 516 -6.38 -11.82 32.85
C LYS A 516 -7.30 -12.91 32.29
N ASN A 517 -8.27 -13.38 33.07
CA ASN A 517 -9.25 -14.36 32.63
C ASN A 517 -10.15 -13.81 31.53
N ILE A 518 -10.61 -12.56 31.68
CA ILE A 518 -11.40 -11.86 30.66
C ILE A 518 -10.63 -11.78 29.33
N LEU A 519 -9.35 -11.40 29.38
CA LEU A 519 -8.52 -11.19 28.18
C LEU A 519 -7.95 -12.49 27.57
N THR A 520 -8.27 -13.66 28.13
CA THR A 520 -7.84 -14.94 27.55
C THR A 520 -8.81 -15.34 26.43
N PRO A 521 -8.37 -15.46 25.17
CA PRO A 521 -9.23 -15.94 24.08
C PRO A 521 -9.48 -17.45 24.16
N THR A 522 -10.52 -17.92 23.48
CA THR A 522 -10.77 -19.36 23.30
C THR A 522 -9.92 -19.92 22.15
N GLN A 523 -9.73 -21.25 22.13
CA GLN A 523 -8.98 -21.92 21.07
C GLN A 523 -9.59 -21.68 19.68
N ASP A 524 -10.91 -21.53 19.58
CA ASP A 524 -11.59 -21.30 18.31
C ASP A 524 -11.32 -19.89 17.77
N ILE A 525 -11.29 -18.88 18.65
CA ILE A 525 -10.84 -17.52 18.30
C ILE A 525 -9.39 -17.57 17.80
N GLU A 526 -8.50 -18.26 18.52
CA GLU A 526 -7.08 -18.35 18.16
C GLU A 526 -6.86 -19.02 16.80
N LYS A 527 -7.60 -20.09 16.49
CA LYS A 527 -7.55 -20.78 15.19
C LYS A 527 -8.03 -19.89 14.05
N ILE A 528 -9.17 -19.20 14.21
CA ILE A 528 -9.69 -18.30 13.18
C ILE A 528 -8.73 -17.13 12.94
N ALA A 529 -8.17 -16.56 14.01
CA ALA A 529 -7.17 -15.50 13.91
C ALA A 529 -5.88 -15.97 13.22
N GLU A 530 -5.42 -17.20 13.48
CA GLU A 530 -4.25 -17.78 12.81
C GLU A 530 -4.51 -18.01 11.31
N ASP A 531 -5.68 -18.52 10.94
CA ASP A 531 -6.07 -18.68 9.54
C ASP A 531 -6.15 -17.33 8.81
N ALA A 532 -6.67 -16.29 9.46
CA ALA A 532 -6.70 -14.94 8.93
C ALA A 532 -5.30 -14.33 8.78
N PHE A 533 -4.44 -14.52 9.79
CA PHE A 533 -3.07 -14.01 9.80
C PHE A 533 -2.16 -14.70 8.76
N SER A 534 -2.30 -16.01 8.61
CA SER A 534 -1.52 -16.82 7.66
C SER A 534 -1.90 -16.59 6.19
N MET A 535 -3.04 -15.95 5.91
CA MET A 535 -3.42 -15.57 4.56
C MET A 535 -2.42 -14.54 4.02
N GLY A 536 -1.76 -14.82 2.89
CA GLY A 536 -0.83 -13.89 2.26
C GLY A 536 -1.50 -12.59 1.80
N THR A 537 -0.70 -11.55 1.60
CA THR A 537 -1.18 -10.31 0.96
C THR A 537 -1.43 -10.57 -0.53
N THR A 538 -2.68 -10.77 -0.89
CA THR A 538 -3.10 -10.98 -2.29
C THR A 538 -3.84 -9.76 -2.83
N LEU A 539 -3.73 -9.54 -4.15
CA LEU A 539 -4.46 -8.48 -4.85
C LEU A 539 -5.94 -8.80 -5.02
N TRP A 540 -6.31 -10.08 -4.99
CA TRP A 540 -7.69 -10.58 -4.99
C TRP A 540 -7.76 -11.91 -4.22
N PHE A 541 -8.97 -12.36 -3.89
CA PHE A 541 -9.20 -13.72 -3.40
C PHE A 541 -9.46 -14.65 -4.58
N ASP A 542 -8.68 -15.73 -4.69
CA ASP A 542 -9.00 -16.86 -5.56
C ASP A 542 -10.07 -17.76 -4.90
N GLN A 543 -10.59 -18.74 -5.65
CA GLN A 543 -11.66 -19.63 -5.15
C GLN A 543 -11.25 -20.38 -3.86
N GLU A 544 -9.97 -20.73 -3.70
CA GLU A 544 -9.46 -21.43 -2.53
C GLU A 544 -9.34 -20.52 -1.30
N SER A 545 -9.12 -19.22 -1.50
CA SER A 545 -8.96 -18.23 -0.42
C SER A 545 -10.25 -17.49 -0.04
N LEU A 546 -11.36 -17.69 -0.77
CA LEU A 546 -12.66 -17.11 -0.40
C LEU A 546 -13.11 -17.46 1.03
N PRO A 547 -13.00 -18.71 1.53
CA PRO A 547 -13.32 -19.00 2.93
C PRO A 547 -12.41 -18.29 3.92
N LYS A 548 -11.17 -17.96 3.53
CA LYS A 548 -10.22 -17.21 4.38
C LYS A 548 -10.61 -15.74 4.50
N ARG A 549 -11.25 -15.14 3.49
CA ARG A 549 -11.81 -13.78 3.59
C ARG A 549 -12.78 -13.67 4.75
N ASP A 550 -13.71 -14.62 4.87
CA ASP A 550 -14.73 -14.58 5.91
C ASP A 550 -14.08 -14.64 7.30
N LYS A 551 -13.07 -15.50 7.46
CA LYS A 551 -12.24 -15.55 8.68
C LYS A 551 -11.51 -14.24 8.95
N ILE A 552 -11.04 -13.52 7.93
CA ILE A 552 -10.42 -12.19 8.09
C ILE A 552 -11.43 -11.15 8.58
N ILE A 553 -12.64 -11.13 8.03
CA ILE A 553 -13.72 -10.22 8.48
C ILE A 553 -14.09 -10.52 9.92
N ILE A 554 -14.32 -11.80 10.25
CA ILE A 554 -14.60 -12.28 11.61
C ILE A 554 -13.47 -11.87 12.57
N THR A 555 -12.22 -12.05 12.16
CA THR A 555 -11.05 -11.62 12.95
C THR A 555 -11.04 -10.12 13.18
N GLY A 556 -11.40 -9.31 12.19
CA GLY A 556 -11.59 -7.87 12.34
C GLY A 556 -12.62 -7.53 13.42
N GLN A 557 -13.73 -8.26 13.49
CA GLN A 557 -14.79 -8.02 14.46
C GLN A 557 -14.34 -8.29 15.90
N PHE A 558 -13.95 -9.54 16.20
CA PHE A 558 -13.63 -9.92 17.57
C PHE A 558 -12.32 -9.27 18.06
N THR A 559 -11.37 -8.97 17.16
CA THR A 559 -10.10 -8.33 17.55
C THR A 559 -10.32 -6.87 17.89
N THR A 560 -11.24 -6.19 17.20
CA THR A 560 -11.66 -4.82 17.55
C THR A 560 -12.33 -4.81 18.93
N CYS A 561 -13.24 -5.75 19.21
CA CYS A 561 -13.84 -5.94 20.53
C CYS A 561 -12.77 -6.09 21.63
N TYR A 562 -11.88 -7.06 21.45
CA TYR A 562 -10.79 -7.37 22.39
C TYR A 562 -9.88 -6.16 22.64
N ASN A 563 -9.52 -5.41 21.58
CA ASN A 563 -8.62 -4.28 21.71
C ASN A 563 -9.28 -3.05 22.34
N LEU A 564 -10.55 -2.78 22.08
CA LEU A 564 -11.30 -1.74 22.80
C LEU A 564 -11.45 -2.10 24.28
N LEU A 565 -11.72 -3.37 24.59
CA LEU A 565 -11.80 -3.86 25.96
C LEU A 565 -10.46 -3.66 26.69
N LYS A 566 -9.35 -4.08 26.07
CA LYS A 566 -7.99 -3.88 26.60
C LYS A 566 -7.65 -2.39 26.78
N TYR A 567 -8.12 -1.52 25.88
CA TYR A 567 -7.95 -0.07 26.00
C TYR A 567 -8.69 0.49 27.23
N ILE A 568 -9.97 0.16 27.42
CA ILE A 568 -10.74 0.65 28.58
C ILE A 568 -10.15 0.14 29.90
N ILE A 569 -9.76 -1.14 29.98
CA ILE A 569 -9.12 -1.69 31.19
C ILE A 569 -7.82 -0.92 31.51
N GLY A 570 -7.03 -0.59 30.48
CA GLY A 570 -5.84 0.24 30.65
C GLY A 570 -6.17 1.66 31.11
N LEU A 571 -7.15 2.30 30.47
CA LEU A 571 -7.59 3.66 30.78
C LEU A 571 -8.04 3.79 32.24
N LYS A 572 -8.84 2.83 32.74
CA LYS A 572 -9.37 2.80 34.12
C LYS A 572 -8.30 2.83 35.22
N LYS A 573 -7.05 2.49 34.89
CA LYS A 573 -5.90 2.47 35.81
C LYS A 573 -5.10 3.78 35.82
N THR A 574 -5.46 4.72 34.97
CA THR A 574 -4.75 5.99 34.82
C THR A 574 -5.43 7.10 35.61
N SER A 575 -4.67 8.13 35.99
CA SER A 575 -5.21 9.37 36.58
C SER A 575 -6.18 10.07 35.63
N THR A 576 -6.00 9.91 34.31
CA THR A 576 -6.92 10.43 33.30
C THR A 576 -8.35 9.94 33.53
N TYR A 577 -8.56 8.65 33.80
CA TYR A 577 -9.89 8.11 34.10
C TYR A 577 -10.48 8.67 35.39
N GLN A 578 -9.65 8.79 36.43
CA GLN A 578 -10.06 9.34 37.73
C GLN A 578 -10.48 10.81 37.64
N ASN A 579 -9.93 11.54 36.68
CA ASN A 579 -10.22 12.95 36.42
C ASN A 579 -11.39 13.17 35.44
N LEU A 580 -11.95 12.11 34.84
CA LEU A 580 -13.16 12.24 34.02
C LEU A 580 -14.35 12.71 34.85
N SER A 581 -15.23 13.49 34.23
CA SER A 581 -16.52 13.84 34.84
C SER A 581 -17.31 12.56 35.18
N PRO A 582 -18.17 12.59 36.20
CA PRO A 582 -19.00 11.43 36.55
C PRO A 582 -19.81 10.88 35.37
N GLU A 583 -20.31 11.76 34.50
CA GLU A 583 -21.05 11.42 33.28
C GLU A 583 -20.20 10.60 32.30
N TYR A 584 -19.01 11.09 31.92
CA TYR A 584 -18.13 10.37 31.00
C TYR A 584 -17.58 9.08 31.60
N ARG A 585 -17.34 9.07 32.91
CA ARG A 585 -16.96 7.85 33.63
C ARG A 585 -18.03 6.76 33.49
N ASN A 586 -19.30 7.13 33.72
CA ASN A 586 -20.43 6.21 33.56
C ASN A 586 -20.54 5.70 32.13
N ARG A 587 -20.36 6.56 31.11
CA ARG A 587 -20.39 6.14 29.70
C ARG A 587 -19.28 5.14 29.36
N VAL A 588 -18.07 5.36 29.85
CA VAL A 588 -16.95 4.42 29.66
C VAL A 588 -17.26 3.09 30.36
N ASP A 589 -17.83 3.12 31.57
CA ASP A 589 -18.22 1.92 32.31
C ASP A 589 -19.37 1.14 31.66
N GLU A 590 -20.34 1.82 31.05
CA GLU A 590 -21.41 1.19 30.27
C GLU A 590 -20.88 0.57 28.98
N LEU A 591 -20.03 1.29 28.25
CA LEU A 591 -19.36 0.76 27.06
C LEU A 591 -18.53 -0.48 27.39
N TYR A 592 -17.82 -0.46 28.52
CA TYR A 592 -17.09 -1.61 29.04
C TYR A 592 -18.00 -2.83 29.27
N LYS A 593 -19.18 -2.65 29.86
CA LYS A 593 -20.14 -3.73 30.08
C LYS A 593 -20.65 -4.32 28.75
N LYS A 594 -20.93 -3.48 27.75
CA LYS A 594 -21.35 -3.93 26.42
C LYS A 594 -20.25 -4.74 25.74
N LEU A 595 -19.01 -4.23 25.73
CA LEU A 595 -17.85 -4.93 25.20
C LEU A 595 -17.60 -6.27 25.89
N LEU A 596 -17.81 -6.37 27.21
CA LEU A 596 -17.72 -7.65 27.92
C LEU A 596 -18.79 -8.63 27.45
N GLY A 597 -20.04 -8.19 27.31
CA GLY A 597 -21.14 -9.00 26.80
C GLY A 597 -20.83 -9.54 25.39
N ASP A 598 -20.44 -8.66 24.47
CA ASP A 598 -20.07 -9.04 23.10
C ASP A 598 -18.87 -9.99 23.09
N TRP A 599 -17.87 -9.75 23.94
CA TRP A 599 -16.70 -10.62 24.06
C TRP A 599 -17.05 -12.02 24.55
N ASP A 600 -17.98 -12.15 25.51
CA ASP A 600 -18.45 -13.46 25.96
C ASP A 600 -19.27 -14.19 24.89
N ILE A 601 -20.02 -13.47 24.05
CA ILE A 601 -20.67 -14.05 22.86
C ILE A 601 -19.62 -14.50 21.84
N PHE A 602 -18.60 -13.69 21.53
CA PHE A 602 -17.52 -14.09 20.62
C PHE A 602 -16.78 -15.34 21.09
N LYS A 603 -16.60 -15.54 22.40
CA LYS A 603 -16.00 -16.77 22.93
C LYS A 603 -16.86 -18.01 22.66
N GLN A 604 -18.18 -17.86 22.60
CA GLN A 604 -19.14 -18.95 22.36
C GLN A 604 -19.34 -19.20 20.86
N ASP A 605 -19.55 -18.15 20.08
CA ASP A 605 -19.65 -18.20 18.61
C ASP A 605 -18.83 -17.04 18.02
N PRO A 606 -17.57 -17.26 17.61
CA PRO A 606 -16.73 -16.22 17.03
C PRO A 606 -17.34 -15.56 15.78
N SER A 607 -18.25 -16.25 15.09
CA SER A 607 -18.83 -15.83 13.82
C SER A 607 -20.20 -15.14 13.93
N PHE A 608 -20.73 -14.94 15.16
CA PHE A 608 -22.10 -14.47 15.35
C PHE A 608 -22.41 -13.16 14.61
N LEU A 609 -21.52 -12.18 14.69
CA LEU A 609 -21.74 -10.87 14.09
C LEU A 609 -21.61 -10.93 12.57
N PHE A 610 -20.67 -11.72 12.06
CA PHE A 610 -20.53 -11.97 10.63
C PHE A 610 -21.79 -12.60 10.05
N LYS A 611 -22.33 -13.63 10.70
CA LYS A 611 -23.61 -14.25 10.30
C LYS A 611 -24.71 -13.20 10.22
N LYS A 612 -24.87 -12.36 11.25
CA LYS A 612 -25.86 -11.28 11.25
C LYS A 612 -25.70 -10.31 10.07
N CYS A 613 -24.46 -9.88 9.77
CA CYS A 613 -24.21 -8.97 8.64
C CYS A 613 -24.48 -9.61 7.26
N VAL A 614 -24.40 -10.93 7.15
CA VAL A 614 -24.65 -11.65 5.89
C VAL A 614 -26.09 -12.17 5.80
N GLU A 615 -26.75 -12.48 6.91
CA GLU A 615 -28.12 -12.99 6.98
C GLU A 615 -29.19 -11.91 6.79
N ASP A 616 -28.89 -10.63 7.07
CA ASP A 616 -29.73 -9.47 6.72
C ASP A 616 -29.92 -9.29 5.17
N GLN A 617 -29.67 -10.35 4.38
CA GLN A 617 -29.89 -10.52 2.94
C GLN A 617 -31.30 -11.04 2.58
N PHE A 618 -32.05 -11.59 3.54
CA PHE A 618 -33.35 -12.24 3.29
C PHE A 618 -34.53 -11.56 3.96
#